data_AF-A0A7W7K2Z4-F1
#
_entry.id   AF-A0A7W7K2Z4-F1
#
_cell.length_a   1.000
_cell.length_b   1.000
_cell.length_c   1.000
_cell.angle_alpha   90.00
_cell.angle_beta   90.00
_cell.angle_gamma   90.00
#
_symmetry.space_group_name_H-M   'P 1'
#
loop_
_entity.id
_entity.type
_entity.pdbx_description
1 polymer ?
#
loop_
_entity_poly.entity_id
_entity_poly.type
_entity_poly.pdbx_seq_one_letter_code
_entity_poly.pdbx_strand_id
1 'polypeptide(L)'
;MPVVVRTHGGLGNQLFQLLFARLFAAERGERLYQIHDLNYPHRFTQSDELPCEAPAGWVRALSAARLPKIAARLGAQQEWIALPGITLLDGYFQSSRDYARFSPQAVANALDDLRRDLAIPGEKLYPFGVHLRLGDFFADRTAAIAHVQARMAAIPRGAALLTNDEALLSSPELAPLLAEREAHVVTTAGMKSEDVLRTFCRFGAIDGNNSTLLFWASVLGDTDARFDDPRLAETQALLRGTLAREKA
;
A
#
# COMPACT_ATOMS: atom_id res chain seq x y z
N MET A 1 14.32 23.86 4.24
CA MET A 1 15.30 22.80 4.62
C MET A 1 14.95 21.52 3.84
N PRO A 2 15.88 20.63 3.49
CA PRO A 2 15.53 19.36 2.86
C PRO A 2 14.67 18.47 3.79
N VAL A 3 13.67 17.81 3.21
CA VAL A 3 12.91 16.71 3.83
C VAL A 3 13.45 15.40 3.29
N VAL A 4 13.72 14.44 4.17
CA VAL A 4 14.22 13.11 3.79
C VAL A 4 13.30 12.04 4.33
N VAL A 5 12.69 11.28 3.43
CA VAL A 5 11.87 10.13 3.79
C VAL A 5 12.66 8.84 3.69
N ARG A 6 12.57 8.00 4.73
CA ARG A 6 13.04 6.62 4.69
C ARG A 6 11.88 5.70 4.31
N THR A 7 11.90 5.15 3.10
CA THR A 7 10.90 4.18 2.68
C THR A 7 11.34 2.75 2.98
N HIS A 8 10.39 1.87 3.29
CA HIS A 8 10.65 0.46 3.57
C HIS A 8 9.38 -0.39 3.41
N GLY A 9 9.56 -1.69 3.20
CA GLY A 9 8.46 -2.61 2.92
C GLY A 9 8.01 -2.59 1.45
N GLY A 10 6.96 -3.36 1.15
CA GLY A 10 6.40 -3.45 -0.19
C GLY A 10 5.75 -2.14 -0.66
N LEU A 11 5.40 -2.06 -1.95
CA LEU A 11 4.87 -0.86 -2.61
C LEU A 11 3.75 -0.17 -1.82
N GLY A 12 2.79 -0.92 -1.27
CA GLY A 12 1.70 -0.32 -0.50
C GLY A 12 2.17 0.49 0.72
N ASN A 13 3.25 0.09 1.38
CA ASN A 13 3.84 0.88 2.48
C ASN A 13 4.61 2.08 1.94
N GLN A 14 5.36 1.90 0.84
CA GLN A 14 6.11 2.98 0.19
C GLN A 14 5.17 4.12 -0.22
N LEU A 15 3.95 3.80 -0.69
CA LEU A 15 2.97 4.81 -1.08
C LEU A 15 2.47 5.68 0.08
N PHE A 16 2.23 5.11 1.27
CA PHE A 16 1.90 5.93 2.45
C PHE A 16 3.06 6.87 2.82
N GLN A 17 4.28 6.33 2.81
CA GLN A 17 5.48 7.07 3.13
C GLN A 17 5.72 8.23 2.16
N LEU A 18 5.55 7.97 0.86
CA LEU A 18 5.74 8.96 -0.18
C LEU A 18 4.62 9.98 -0.22
N LEU A 19 3.35 9.59 -0.04
CA LEU A 19 2.24 10.54 0.01
C LEU A 19 2.46 11.55 1.14
N PHE A 20 2.70 11.05 2.36
CA PHE A 20 2.93 11.92 3.52
C PHE A 20 4.16 12.81 3.32
N ALA A 21 5.26 12.28 2.79
CA ALA A 21 6.47 13.04 2.58
C ALA A 21 6.32 14.13 1.51
N ARG A 22 5.60 13.86 0.42
CA ARG A 22 5.26 14.84 -0.62
C ARG A 22 4.44 15.99 -0.04
N LEU A 23 3.38 15.67 0.73
CA LEU A 23 2.54 16.67 1.39
C LEU A 23 3.35 17.54 2.37
N PHE A 24 4.15 16.89 3.21
CA PHE A 24 4.96 17.57 4.22
C PHE A 24 6.03 18.49 3.61
N ALA A 25 6.68 18.05 2.53
CA ALA A 25 7.66 18.86 1.82
C ALA A 25 6.99 20.03 1.09
N ALA A 26 5.85 19.79 0.43
CA ALA A 26 5.11 20.81 -0.32
C ALA A 26 4.59 21.94 0.58
N GLU A 27 3.99 21.61 1.73
CA GLU A 27 3.49 22.60 2.71
C GLU A 27 4.58 23.58 3.18
N ARG A 28 5.84 23.12 3.17
CA ARG A 28 7.00 23.90 3.62
C ARG A 28 7.81 24.54 2.49
N GLY A 29 7.43 24.29 1.23
CA GLY A 29 8.25 24.67 0.08
C GLY A 29 9.64 24.03 0.09
N GLU A 30 9.73 22.82 0.62
CA GLU A 30 10.98 22.09 0.84
C GLU A 30 11.23 21.03 -0.22
N ARG A 31 12.52 20.75 -0.52
CA ARG A 31 12.90 19.68 -1.45
C ARG A 31 12.82 18.33 -0.75
N LEU A 32 12.17 17.36 -1.38
CA LEU A 32 12.04 16.00 -0.91
C LEU A 32 13.17 15.11 -1.45
N TYR A 33 13.79 14.33 -0.58
CA TYR A 33 14.72 13.27 -0.92
C TYR A 33 14.26 11.94 -0.33
N GLN A 34 14.66 10.84 -0.94
CA GLN A 34 14.32 9.48 -0.50
C GLN A 34 15.56 8.64 -0.20
N ILE A 35 15.44 7.83 0.83
CA ILE A 35 16.33 6.69 1.08
C ILE A 35 15.44 5.45 1.22
N HIS A 36 15.59 4.49 0.31
CA HIS A 36 14.95 3.19 0.48
C HIS A 36 15.84 2.28 1.32
N ASP A 37 15.28 1.76 2.42
CA ASP A 37 15.97 0.81 3.28
C ASP A 37 15.77 -0.61 2.74
N LEU A 38 16.84 -1.41 2.63
CA LEU A 38 16.77 -2.83 2.26
C LEU A 38 17.15 -3.74 3.43
N ASN A 39 17.41 -3.19 4.62
CA ASN A 39 17.87 -3.94 5.78
C ASN A 39 16.70 -4.56 6.56
N TYR A 40 15.90 -5.40 5.91
CA TYR A 40 14.83 -6.19 6.52
C TYR A 40 14.65 -7.53 5.79
N PRO A 41 14.04 -8.57 6.42
CA PRO A 41 14.05 -9.94 5.88
C PRO A 41 13.53 -10.10 4.44
N HIS A 42 12.45 -9.39 4.10
CA HIS A 42 11.77 -9.55 2.80
C HIS A 42 12.34 -8.68 1.66
N ARG A 43 13.24 -7.73 1.96
CA ARG A 43 14.00 -6.89 1.00
C ARG A 43 13.23 -6.48 -0.28
N PHE A 44 11.99 -6.01 -0.16
CA PHE A 44 11.27 -5.46 -1.32
C PHE A 44 12.08 -4.31 -1.90
N THR A 45 12.13 -4.24 -3.23
CA THR A 45 12.84 -3.18 -3.95
C THR A 45 12.04 -1.89 -3.94
N GLN A 46 12.73 -0.78 -4.16
CA GLN A 46 12.08 0.50 -4.43
C GLN A 46 11.31 0.41 -5.76
N SER A 47 10.18 1.11 -5.82
CA SER A 47 9.44 1.31 -7.08
C SER A 47 10.25 2.15 -8.07
N ASP A 48 10.40 1.66 -9.29
CA ASP A 48 11.05 2.40 -10.39
C ASP A 48 10.20 3.59 -10.87
N GLU A 49 8.88 3.51 -10.65
CA GLU A 49 7.87 4.49 -11.12
C GLU A 49 7.65 5.63 -10.14
N LEU A 50 8.18 5.52 -8.93
CA LEU A 50 8.14 6.56 -7.91
C LEU A 50 9.56 7.09 -7.65
N PRO A 51 10.26 7.62 -8.67
CA PRO A 51 11.60 8.12 -8.47
C PRO A 51 11.56 9.34 -7.54
N CYS A 52 12.48 9.34 -6.59
CA CYS A 52 12.76 10.50 -5.77
C CYS A 52 14.27 10.60 -5.64
N GLU A 53 14.75 11.83 -5.58
CA GLU A 53 16.18 12.09 -5.56
C GLU A 53 16.82 11.53 -4.29
N ALA A 54 18.05 11.04 -4.46
CA ALA A 54 18.89 10.62 -3.36
C ALA A 54 19.48 11.84 -2.62
N PRO A 55 19.54 11.83 -1.28
CA PRO A 55 20.25 12.87 -0.54
C PRO A 55 21.78 12.62 -0.56
N ALA A 56 22.53 13.62 -0.11
CA ALA A 56 23.98 13.55 0.07
C ALA A 56 24.41 12.43 1.05
N GLY A 57 25.66 11.98 0.94
CA GLY A 57 26.18 10.82 1.70
C GLY A 57 26.06 10.95 3.24
N TRP A 58 26.38 12.12 3.80
CA TRP A 58 26.28 12.34 5.25
C TRP A 58 24.84 12.27 5.76
N VAL A 59 23.86 12.70 4.95
CA VAL A 59 22.43 12.61 5.26
C VAL A 59 21.98 11.16 5.32
N ARG A 60 22.54 10.30 4.45
CA ARG A 60 22.27 8.85 4.48
C ARG A 60 22.76 8.23 5.79
N ALA A 61 23.97 8.60 6.23
CA ALA A 61 24.53 8.14 7.51
C ALA A 61 23.66 8.59 8.70
N LEU A 62 23.22 9.85 8.71
CA LEU A 62 22.33 10.37 9.74
C LEU A 62 20.97 9.65 9.75
N SER A 63 20.38 9.45 8.58
CA SER A 63 19.10 8.71 8.45
C SER A 63 19.22 7.25 8.88
N ALA A 64 20.39 6.62 8.71
CA ALA A 64 20.63 5.23 9.12
C ALA A 64 20.53 5.02 10.64
N ALA A 65 20.73 6.07 11.44
CA ALA A 65 20.53 6.02 12.88
C ALA A 65 19.05 5.84 13.28
N ARG A 66 18.10 6.01 12.35
CA ARG A 66 16.65 5.87 12.58
C ARG A 66 16.16 6.64 13.80
N LEU A 67 16.68 7.86 13.98
CA LEU A 67 16.35 8.73 15.12
C LEU A 67 14.85 8.91 15.33
N PRO A 68 13.99 9.09 14.28
CA PRO A 68 12.55 9.19 14.52
C PRO A 68 11.96 7.91 15.14
N LYS A 69 12.43 6.73 14.72
CA LYS A 69 11.96 5.46 15.28
C LYS A 69 12.40 5.27 16.72
N ILE A 70 13.62 5.69 17.06
CA ILE A 70 14.11 5.68 18.44
C ILE A 70 13.30 6.65 19.29
N ALA A 71 13.07 7.88 18.82
CA ALA A 71 12.26 8.87 19.53
C ALA A 71 10.83 8.36 19.77
N ALA A 72 10.21 7.74 18.77
CA ALA A 72 8.88 7.14 18.91
C ALA A 72 8.85 6.04 19.99
N ARG A 73 9.90 5.20 20.08
CA ARG A 73 10.03 4.19 21.15
C ARG A 73 10.22 4.81 22.53
N LEU A 74 10.74 6.03 22.61
CA LEU A 74 10.89 6.80 23.84
C LEU A 74 9.65 7.65 24.17
N GLY A 75 8.55 7.48 23.45
CA GLY A 75 7.27 8.13 23.73
C GLY A 75 6.98 9.39 22.90
N ALA A 76 7.84 9.75 21.94
CA ALA A 76 7.51 10.80 20.99
C ALA A 76 6.29 10.39 20.16
N GLN A 77 5.33 11.31 20.01
CA GLN A 77 4.09 11.06 19.27
C GLN A 77 4.26 11.20 17.74
N GLN A 78 5.45 11.57 17.28
CA GLN A 78 5.73 11.88 15.88
C GLN A 78 6.72 10.88 15.30
N GLU A 79 6.43 10.36 14.10
CA GLU A 79 7.35 9.51 13.33
C GLU A 79 8.32 10.34 12.45
N TRP A 80 8.60 11.58 12.86
CA TRP A 80 9.55 12.48 12.21
C TRP A 80 10.36 13.30 13.23
N ILE A 81 11.54 13.77 12.82
CA ILE A 81 12.38 14.66 13.63
C ILE A 81 12.93 15.80 12.77
N ALA A 82 12.83 17.02 13.27
CA ALA A 82 13.50 18.18 12.68
C ALA A 82 14.84 18.40 13.37
N LEU A 83 15.90 18.49 12.58
CA LEU A 83 17.26 18.82 13.00
C LEU A 83 17.66 20.14 12.30
N PRO A 84 18.66 20.87 12.79
CA PRO A 84 19.15 22.06 12.10
C PRO A 84 19.49 21.75 10.63
N GLY A 85 18.72 22.34 9.71
CA GLY A 85 18.94 22.18 8.27
C GLY A 85 18.39 20.92 7.63
N ILE A 86 17.65 20.05 8.33
CA ILE A 86 17.05 18.84 7.72
C ILE A 86 15.86 18.29 8.54
N THR A 87 14.84 17.76 7.86
CA THR A 87 13.79 16.96 8.50
C THR A 87 13.86 15.51 8.05
N LEU A 88 13.83 14.56 8.98
CA LEU A 88 13.84 13.12 8.70
C LEU A 88 12.48 12.50 9.02
N LEU A 89 11.91 11.76 8.07
CA LEU A 89 10.65 11.03 8.19
C LEU A 89 10.95 9.51 8.20
N ASP A 90 10.52 8.78 9.24
CA ASP A 90 10.72 7.33 9.37
C ASP A 90 9.50 6.70 10.08
N GLY A 91 8.36 6.79 9.40
CA GLY A 91 7.07 6.27 9.81
C GLY A 91 6.41 5.42 8.75
N TYR A 92 5.30 4.77 9.10
CA TYR A 92 4.43 4.14 8.09
C TYR A 92 3.36 5.11 7.60
N PHE A 93 2.98 6.11 8.40
CA PHE A 93 1.99 7.14 8.07
C PHE A 93 0.66 6.56 7.57
N GLN A 94 0.18 5.50 8.22
CA GLN A 94 -1.04 4.77 7.85
C GLN A 94 -2.29 5.26 8.60
N SER A 95 -2.19 6.31 9.42
CA SER A 95 -3.31 6.83 10.18
C SER A 95 -3.94 8.04 9.50
N SER A 96 -5.25 8.16 9.60
CA SER A 96 -6.03 9.34 9.16
C SER A 96 -5.47 10.63 9.77
N ARG A 97 -4.96 10.57 11.01
CA ARG A 97 -4.33 11.68 11.73
C ARG A 97 -3.07 12.22 11.04
N ASP A 98 -2.35 11.37 10.30
CA ASP A 98 -1.15 11.78 9.56
C ASP A 98 -1.50 12.77 8.45
N TYR A 99 -2.72 12.65 7.89
CA TYR A 99 -3.19 13.45 6.76
C TYR A 99 -4.15 14.57 7.14
N ALA A 100 -4.81 14.47 8.30
CA ALA A 100 -5.83 15.42 8.75
C ALA A 100 -5.34 16.88 8.88
N ARG A 101 -4.03 17.08 8.98
CA ARG A 101 -3.41 18.43 9.06
C ARG A 101 -3.26 19.13 7.71
N PHE A 102 -3.28 18.39 6.60
CA PHE A 102 -3.07 18.96 5.28
C PHE A 102 -4.40 19.42 4.67
N SER A 103 -4.37 20.43 3.80
CA SER A 103 -5.58 20.87 3.11
C SER A 103 -6.12 19.76 2.19
N PRO A 104 -7.46 19.64 2.04
CA PRO A 104 -8.05 18.66 1.12
C PRO A 104 -7.49 18.78 -0.31
N GLN A 105 -7.32 20.00 -0.81
CA GLN A 105 -6.73 20.24 -2.13
C GLN A 105 -5.31 19.68 -2.25
N ALA A 106 -4.45 19.90 -1.25
CA ALA A 106 -3.08 19.38 -1.29
C ALA A 106 -3.05 17.86 -1.31
N VAL A 107 -3.91 17.22 -0.51
CA VAL A 107 -4.08 15.76 -0.49
C VAL A 107 -4.59 15.24 -1.83
N ALA A 108 -5.60 15.87 -2.42
CA ALA A 108 -6.14 15.48 -3.73
C ALA A 108 -5.08 15.59 -4.83
N ASN A 109 -4.36 16.72 -4.90
CA ASN A 109 -3.31 16.93 -5.89
C ASN A 109 -2.21 15.87 -5.76
N ALA A 110 -1.75 15.58 -4.54
CA ALA A 110 -0.73 14.56 -4.30
C ALA A 110 -1.20 13.14 -4.66
N LEU A 111 -2.48 12.83 -4.43
CA LEU A 111 -3.09 11.55 -4.85
C LEU A 111 -3.21 11.44 -6.37
N ASP A 112 -3.56 12.54 -7.05
CA ASP A 112 -3.60 12.59 -8.51
C ASP A 112 -2.21 12.46 -9.12
N ASP A 113 -1.19 13.08 -8.52
CA ASP A 113 0.21 12.89 -8.90
C ASP A 113 0.59 11.41 -8.79
N LEU A 114 0.29 10.74 -7.67
CA LEU A 114 0.54 9.29 -7.52
C LEU A 114 -0.23 8.46 -8.55
N ARG A 115 -1.48 8.82 -8.87
CA ARG A 115 -2.28 8.13 -9.88
C ARG A 115 -1.61 8.20 -11.26
N ARG A 116 -1.07 9.38 -11.62
CA ARG A 116 -0.34 9.59 -12.88
C ARG A 116 1.00 8.86 -12.90
N ASP A 117 1.80 9.00 -11.84
CA ASP A 117 3.12 8.39 -11.74
C ASP A 117 3.06 6.86 -11.90
N LEU A 118 2.04 6.23 -11.31
CA LEU A 118 1.82 4.78 -11.36
C LEU A 118 1.01 4.31 -12.59
N ALA A 119 0.58 5.22 -13.45
CA ALA A 119 -0.30 4.93 -14.58
C ALA A 119 -1.53 4.08 -14.19
N ILE A 120 -2.23 4.48 -13.12
CA ILE A 120 -3.40 3.72 -12.62
C ILE A 120 -4.53 3.75 -13.68
N PRO A 121 -5.06 2.58 -14.08
CA PRO A 121 -6.11 2.51 -15.08
C PRO A 121 -7.44 3.06 -14.56
N GLY A 122 -8.22 3.69 -15.44
CA GLY A 122 -9.59 4.11 -15.15
C GLY A 122 -10.65 3.03 -15.47
N GLU A 123 -10.31 2.05 -16.30
CA GLU A 123 -11.23 0.99 -16.72
C GLU A 123 -11.37 -0.11 -15.66
N LYS A 124 -12.61 -0.63 -15.52
CA LYS A 124 -12.92 -1.79 -14.68
C LYS A 124 -13.15 -2.99 -15.57
N LEU A 125 -12.36 -4.04 -15.38
CA LEU A 125 -12.47 -5.30 -16.13
C LEU A 125 -13.23 -6.37 -15.36
N TYR A 126 -13.11 -6.35 -14.03
CA TYR A 126 -13.72 -7.34 -13.16
C TYR A 126 -14.75 -6.68 -12.26
N PRO A 127 -16.02 -7.12 -12.23
CA PRO A 127 -17.00 -6.54 -11.34
C PRO A 127 -16.67 -6.81 -9.86
N PHE A 128 -16.15 -8.01 -9.55
CA PHE A 128 -15.85 -8.44 -8.20
C PHE A 128 -14.63 -9.36 -8.18
N GLY A 129 -13.80 -9.23 -7.13
CA GLY A 129 -12.64 -10.07 -6.89
C GLY A 129 -12.47 -10.42 -5.42
N VAL A 130 -11.63 -11.41 -5.16
CA VAL A 130 -11.24 -11.81 -3.81
C VAL A 130 -9.73 -11.83 -3.71
N HIS A 131 -9.18 -11.13 -2.73
CA HIS A 131 -7.76 -11.15 -2.46
C HIS A 131 -7.43 -12.05 -1.26
N LEU A 132 -6.61 -13.07 -1.52
CA LEU A 132 -6.15 -14.05 -0.55
C LEU A 132 -4.64 -13.88 -0.35
N ARG A 133 -4.22 -13.21 0.72
CA ARG A 133 -2.81 -13.21 1.13
C ARG A 133 -2.51 -14.48 1.94
N LEU A 134 -1.78 -15.41 1.33
CA LEU A 134 -1.54 -16.75 1.85
C LEU A 134 -0.07 -16.96 2.26
N GLY A 135 0.87 -16.67 1.36
CA GLY A 135 2.26 -17.15 1.47
C GLY A 135 3.07 -16.63 2.66
N ASP A 136 2.72 -15.45 3.19
CA ASP A 136 3.38 -14.82 4.33
C ASP A 136 2.44 -14.62 5.54
N PHE A 137 1.20 -15.07 5.43
CA PHE A 137 0.19 -14.89 6.48
C PHE A 137 0.04 -16.13 7.36
N PHE A 138 0.26 -17.32 6.82
CA PHE A 138 0.11 -18.58 7.56
C PHE A 138 1.48 -19.21 7.86
N ALA A 139 1.63 -19.72 9.07
CA ALA A 139 2.85 -20.42 9.49
C ALA A 139 3.02 -21.78 8.81
N ASP A 140 1.92 -22.40 8.38
CA ASP A 140 1.92 -23.69 7.72
C ASP A 140 0.86 -23.78 6.61
N ARG A 141 1.08 -24.74 5.70
CA ARG A 141 0.24 -24.99 4.53
C ARG A 141 -1.16 -25.45 4.91
N THR A 142 -1.32 -26.21 5.99
CA THR A 142 -2.62 -26.75 6.43
C THR A 142 -3.57 -25.64 6.84
N ALA A 143 -3.08 -24.67 7.63
CA ALA A 143 -3.83 -23.49 8.03
C ALA A 143 -4.23 -22.64 6.82
N ALA A 144 -3.32 -22.47 5.84
CA ALA A 144 -3.62 -21.75 4.61
C ALA A 144 -4.74 -22.45 3.80
N ILE A 145 -4.68 -23.78 3.64
CA ILE A 145 -5.74 -24.56 2.96
C ILE A 145 -7.08 -24.40 3.69
N ALA A 146 -7.12 -24.59 5.00
CA ALA A 146 -8.34 -24.45 5.79
C ALA A 146 -8.96 -23.05 5.67
N HIS A 147 -8.11 -22.01 5.65
CA HIS A 147 -8.55 -20.64 5.42
C HIS A 147 -9.17 -20.47 4.03
N VAL A 148 -8.52 -20.96 2.96
CA VAL A 148 -9.08 -20.90 1.61
C VAL A 148 -10.42 -21.64 1.55
N GLN A 149 -10.52 -22.85 2.10
CA GLN A 149 -11.76 -23.62 2.14
C GLN A 149 -12.91 -22.85 2.80
N ALA A 150 -12.65 -22.25 3.97
CA ALA A 150 -13.65 -21.43 4.67
C ALA A 150 -14.07 -20.20 3.86
N ARG A 151 -13.12 -19.53 3.19
CA ARG A 151 -13.41 -18.37 2.34
C ARG A 151 -14.19 -18.76 1.10
N MET A 152 -13.82 -19.83 0.40
CA MET A 152 -14.46 -20.31 -0.83
C MET A 152 -15.96 -20.61 -0.63
N ALA A 153 -16.39 -20.96 0.58
CA ALA A 153 -17.81 -21.15 0.90
C ALA A 153 -18.62 -19.86 0.73
N ALA A 154 -18.01 -18.71 1.02
CA ALA A 154 -18.66 -17.40 1.06
C ALA A 154 -18.51 -16.57 -0.23
N ILE A 155 -17.64 -16.99 -1.17
CA ILE A 155 -17.42 -16.21 -2.40
C ILE A 155 -18.51 -16.48 -3.45
N PRO A 156 -18.87 -15.47 -4.27
CA PRO A 156 -19.73 -15.65 -5.42
C PRO A 156 -19.15 -16.64 -6.44
N ARG A 157 -20.02 -17.31 -7.20
CA ARG A 157 -19.59 -18.10 -8.36
C ARG A 157 -19.00 -17.19 -9.43
N GLY A 158 -17.98 -17.65 -10.14
CA GLY A 158 -17.30 -16.84 -11.17
C GLY A 158 -16.34 -15.78 -10.63
N ALA A 159 -16.10 -15.71 -9.32
CA ALA A 159 -15.23 -14.71 -8.72
C ALA A 159 -13.78 -14.84 -9.22
N ALA A 160 -13.14 -13.69 -9.48
CA ALA A 160 -11.71 -13.63 -9.76
C ALA A 160 -10.91 -13.66 -8.45
N LEU A 161 -9.89 -14.51 -8.38
CA LEU A 161 -9.04 -14.68 -7.20
C LEU A 161 -7.65 -14.07 -7.44
N LEU A 162 -7.22 -13.20 -6.54
CA LEU A 162 -5.86 -12.66 -6.49
C LEU A 162 -5.15 -13.23 -5.26
N THR A 163 -3.90 -13.68 -5.41
CA THR A 163 -3.13 -14.21 -4.28
C THR A 163 -1.63 -14.03 -4.48
N ASN A 164 -0.88 -14.03 -3.38
CA ASN A 164 0.58 -14.15 -3.39
C ASN A 164 1.07 -15.62 -3.37
N ASP A 165 0.17 -16.61 -3.44
CA ASP A 165 0.51 -18.04 -3.53
C ASP A 165 -0.42 -18.78 -4.51
N GLU A 166 -0.21 -18.54 -5.82
CA GLU A 166 -1.00 -19.18 -6.89
C GLU A 166 -0.80 -20.70 -6.96
N ALA A 167 0.38 -21.17 -6.55
CA ALA A 167 0.71 -22.59 -6.51
C ALA A 167 -0.15 -23.34 -5.50
N LEU A 168 -0.45 -22.73 -4.35
CA LEU A 168 -1.37 -23.29 -3.38
C LEU A 168 -2.79 -23.41 -3.94
N LEU A 169 -3.32 -22.36 -4.59
CA LEU A 169 -4.67 -22.42 -5.19
C LEU A 169 -4.79 -23.46 -6.30
N SER A 170 -3.68 -23.76 -6.99
CA SER A 170 -3.61 -24.76 -8.05
C SER A 170 -3.36 -26.19 -7.52
N SER A 171 -3.33 -26.39 -6.20
CA SER A 171 -3.03 -27.69 -5.62
C SER A 171 -4.20 -28.67 -5.73
N PRO A 172 -3.96 -30.01 -5.72
CA PRO A 172 -5.03 -31.01 -5.80
C PRO A 172 -6.11 -30.88 -4.72
N GLU A 173 -5.76 -30.33 -3.56
CA GLU A 173 -6.67 -30.13 -2.43
C GLU A 173 -7.66 -28.97 -2.65
N LEU A 174 -7.28 -27.94 -3.42
CA LEU A 174 -8.09 -26.73 -3.63
C LEU A 174 -8.68 -26.64 -5.04
N ALA A 175 -8.04 -27.25 -6.05
CA ALA A 175 -8.52 -27.22 -7.43
C ALA A 175 -9.98 -27.66 -7.61
N PRO A 176 -10.50 -28.71 -6.93
CA PRO A 176 -11.92 -29.08 -7.04
C PRO A 176 -12.87 -27.99 -6.54
N LEU A 177 -12.50 -27.29 -5.46
CA LEU A 177 -13.31 -26.20 -4.88
C LEU A 177 -13.35 -24.98 -5.78
N LEU A 178 -12.22 -24.64 -6.41
CA LEU A 178 -12.16 -23.57 -7.41
C LEU A 178 -13.06 -23.90 -8.62
N ALA A 179 -12.99 -25.14 -9.10
CA ALA A 179 -13.83 -25.61 -10.21
C ALA A 179 -15.33 -25.59 -9.86
N GLU A 180 -15.72 -26.05 -8.67
CA GLU A 180 -17.12 -26.01 -8.19
C GLU A 180 -17.68 -24.58 -8.17
N ARG A 181 -16.86 -23.61 -7.73
CA ARG A 181 -17.22 -22.19 -7.67
C ARG A 181 -17.04 -21.46 -8.99
N GLU A 182 -16.57 -22.13 -10.04
CA GLU A 182 -16.20 -21.49 -11.31
C GLU A 182 -15.25 -20.29 -11.08
N ALA A 183 -14.46 -20.35 -10.01
CA ALA A 183 -13.54 -19.29 -9.63
C ALA A 183 -12.28 -19.38 -10.51
N HIS A 184 -11.77 -18.23 -10.93
CA HIS A 184 -10.58 -18.16 -11.78
C HIS A 184 -9.49 -17.34 -11.10
N VAL A 185 -8.26 -17.85 -11.14
CA VAL A 185 -7.10 -17.14 -10.60
C VAL A 185 -6.65 -16.09 -11.61
N VAL A 186 -6.53 -14.85 -11.15
CA VAL A 186 -5.90 -13.77 -11.92
C VAL A 186 -4.40 -13.86 -11.65
N THR A 187 -3.65 -14.32 -12.64
CA THR A 187 -2.19 -14.49 -12.53
C THR A 187 -1.51 -13.15 -12.31
N THR A 188 -0.73 -13.10 -11.24
CA THR A 188 0.16 -12.02 -10.82
C THR A 188 1.60 -12.50 -10.60
N ALA A 189 1.86 -13.80 -10.68
CA ALA A 189 3.20 -14.38 -10.62
C ALA A 189 4.13 -13.72 -11.65
N GLY A 190 5.28 -13.21 -11.17
CA GLY A 190 6.27 -12.52 -12.00
C GLY A 190 5.96 -11.05 -12.31
N MET A 191 4.81 -10.53 -11.90
CA MET A 191 4.50 -9.10 -12.03
C MET A 191 5.36 -8.24 -11.09
N LYS A 192 5.65 -7.01 -11.52
CA LYS A 192 6.13 -5.98 -10.60
C LYS A 192 5.01 -5.56 -9.65
N SER A 193 5.35 -4.99 -8.49
CA SER A 193 4.32 -4.59 -7.50
C SER A 193 3.35 -3.54 -8.04
N GLU A 194 3.80 -2.70 -8.95
CA GLU A 194 3.03 -1.68 -9.66
C GLU A 194 1.98 -2.33 -10.58
N ASP A 195 2.38 -3.37 -11.32
CA ASP A 195 1.47 -4.14 -12.16
C ASP A 195 0.42 -4.89 -11.32
N VAL A 196 0.81 -5.41 -10.16
CA VAL A 196 -0.12 -5.99 -9.20
C VAL A 196 -1.12 -4.93 -8.72
N LEU A 197 -0.66 -3.73 -8.34
CA LEU A 197 -1.54 -2.63 -7.93
C LEU A 197 -2.52 -2.26 -9.06
N ARG A 198 -2.05 -2.09 -10.29
CA ARG A 198 -2.92 -1.80 -11.45
C ARG A 198 -3.94 -2.91 -11.68
N THR A 199 -3.54 -4.16 -11.47
CA THR A 199 -4.46 -5.31 -11.54
C THR A 199 -5.57 -5.19 -10.50
N PHE A 200 -5.25 -4.85 -9.24
CA PHE A 200 -6.28 -4.59 -8.22
C PHE A 200 -7.18 -3.42 -8.62
N CYS A 201 -6.62 -2.35 -9.20
CA CYS A 201 -7.40 -1.19 -9.65
C CYS A 201 -8.41 -1.51 -10.77
N ARG A 202 -8.26 -2.64 -11.48
CA ARG A 202 -9.20 -3.08 -12.53
C ARG A 202 -10.45 -3.79 -11.97
N PHE A 203 -10.56 -3.93 -10.66
CA PHE A 203 -11.75 -4.48 -10.00
C PHE A 203 -12.74 -3.38 -9.61
N GLY A 204 -14.03 -3.65 -9.78
CA GLY A 204 -15.11 -2.83 -9.21
C GLY A 204 -15.13 -2.94 -7.69
N ALA A 205 -15.08 -4.17 -7.18
CA ALA A 205 -14.98 -4.46 -5.75
C ALA A 205 -13.99 -5.60 -5.48
N ILE A 206 -13.31 -5.55 -4.34
CA ILE A 206 -12.47 -6.64 -3.84
C ILE A 206 -12.78 -6.91 -2.36
N ASP A 207 -13.12 -8.16 -2.06
CA ASP A 207 -13.12 -8.68 -0.70
C ASP A 207 -11.72 -9.23 -0.37
N GLY A 208 -11.07 -8.70 0.66
CA GLY A 208 -9.69 -9.09 0.99
C GLY A 208 -9.28 -8.72 2.39
N ASN A 209 -8.03 -9.03 2.74
CA ASN A 209 -7.51 -8.92 4.09
C ASN A 209 -6.51 -7.77 4.27
N ASN A 210 -6.97 -6.60 4.74
CA ASN A 210 -6.16 -5.46 5.24
C ASN A 210 -4.84 -5.17 4.48
N SER A 211 -4.77 -5.50 3.19
CA SER A 211 -3.55 -5.38 2.39
C SER A 211 -3.36 -3.92 2.03
N THR A 212 -2.15 -3.41 2.17
CA THR A 212 -1.87 -2.02 1.80
C THR A 212 -1.96 -1.80 0.30
N LEU A 213 -1.71 -2.82 -0.54
CA LEU A 213 -1.99 -2.72 -1.98
C LEU A 213 -3.49 -2.60 -2.27
N LEU A 214 -4.33 -3.39 -1.57
CA LEU A 214 -5.78 -3.28 -1.68
C LEU A 214 -6.28 -1.90 -1.23
N PHE A 215 -5.69 -1.36 -0.15
CA PHE A 215 -5.96 0.00 0.28
C PHE A 215 -5.72 1.01 -0.84
N TRP A 216 -4.55 0.97 -1.48
CA TRP A 216 -4.23 1.90 -2.56
C TRP A 216 -5.07 1.69 -3.81
N ALA A 217 -5.45 0.45 -4.13
CA ALA A 217 -6.40 0.20 -5.21
C ALA A 217 -7.78 0.82 -4.95
N SER A 218 -8.18 0.90 -3.68
CA SER A 218 -9.43 1.55 -3.29
C SER A 218 -9.36 3.08 -3.33
N VAL A 219 -8.20 3.65 -3.00
CA VAL A 219 -7.99 5.11 -2.98
C VAL A 219 -7.71 5.65 -4.38
N LEU A 220 -6.78 5.03 -5.12
CA LEU A 220 -6.32 5.53 -6.41
C LEU A 220 -7.19 5.03 -7.57
N GLY A 221 -7.62 3.77 -7.49
CA GLY A 221 -8.40 3.10 -8.53
C GLY A 221 -9.91 3.12 -8.30
N ASP A 222 -10.41 3.69 -7.20
CA ASP A 222 -11.84 3.69 -6.86
C ASP A 222 -12.44 2.27 -6.70
N THR A 223 -11.62 1.29 -6.33
CA THR A 223 -12.07 -0.08 -6.04
C THR A 223 -12.85 -0.10 -4.73
N ASP A 224 -14.04 -0.69 -4.67
CA ASP A 224 -14.73 -0.91 -3.40
C ASP A 224 -14.01 -2.00 -2.59
N ALA A 225 -13.65 -1.68 -1.35
CA ALA A 225 -12.92 -2.58 -0.47
C ALA A 225 -13.19 -2.20 0.98
N ARG A 226 -13.42 -3.21 1.82
CA ARG A 226 -13.63 -3.06 3.26
C ARG A 226 -12.38 -3.46 4.03
N PHE A 227 -12.13 -2.76 5.13
CA PHE A 227 -10.98 -2.99 6.00
C PHE A 227 -11.47 -3.23 7.42
N ASP A 228 -11.04 -4.34 8.01
CA ASP A 228 -11.33 -4.64 9.41
C ASP A 228 -10.40 -3.87 10.35
N ASP A 229 -9.22 -3.43 9.87
CA ASP A 229 -8.35 -2.52 10.62
C ASP A 229 -9.00 -1.11 10.63
N PRO A 230 -9.46 -0.60 11.79
CA PRO A 230 -10.13 0.70 11.87
C PRO A 230 -9.26 1.85 11.37
N ARG A 231 -7.94 1.76 11.57
CA ARG A 231 -6.99 2.78 11.13
C ARG A 231 -6.94 2.86 9.61
N LEU A 232 -6.91 1.72 8.92
CA LEU A 232 -6.96 1.70 7.45
C LEU A 232 -8.33 2.15 6.95
N ALA A 233 -9.42 1.70 7.56
CA ALA A 233 -10.77 2.11 7.18
C ALA A 233 -10.97 3.63 7.31
N GLU A 234 -10.57 4.24 8.43
CA GLU A 234 -10.65 5.68 8.64
C GLU A 234 -9.77 6.46 7.64
N THR A 235 -8.56 5.98 7.38
CA THR A 235 -7.64 6.62 6.43
C THR A 235 -8.19 6.53 5.00
N GLN A 236 -8.77 5.39 4.63
CA GLN A 236 -9.40 5.19 3.33
C GLN A 236 -10.56 6.16 3.15
N ALA A 237 -11.45 6.26 4.15
CA ALA A 237 -12.58 7.17 4.11
C ALA A 237 -12.14 8.64 3.96
N LEU A 238 -11.09 9.05 4.69
CA LEU A 238 -10.52 10.39 4.58
C LEU A 238 -9.98 10.67 3.17
N LEU A 239 -9.11 9.80 2.65
CA LEU A 239 -8.45 10.02 1.36
C LEU A 239 -9.44 9.94 0.18
N ARG A 240 -10.36 8.97 0.17
CA ARG A 240 -11.42 8.87 -0.84
C ARG A 240 -12.39 10.04 -0.76
N GLY A 241 -12.81 10.43 0.44
CA GLY A 241 -13.72 11.57 0.63
C GLY A 241 -13.12 12.89 0.13
N THR A 242 -11.80 13.06 0.26
CA THR A 242 -11.08 14.20 -0.32
C THR A 242 -11.11 14.18 -1.85
N LEU A 243 -10.81 13.04 -2.48
CA LEU A 243 -10.89 12.91 -3.94
C LEU A 243 -12.31 13.12 -4.49
N ALA A 244 -13.34 12.70 -3.76
CA ALA A 244 -14.73 12.87 -4.19
C ALA A 244 -15.18 14.34 -4.17
N ARG A 245 -14.78 15.10 -3.15
CA ARG A 245 -15.15 16.52 -3.01
C ARG A 245 -14.54 17.41 -4.08
N GLU A 246 -13.30 17.14 -4.50
CA GLU A 246 -12.62 17.95 -5.52
C GLU A 246 -13.13 17.69 -6.95
N LYS A 247 -13.93 16.62 -7.15
CA LYS A 247 -14.56 16.30 -8.44
C LYS A 247 -15.99 16.84 -8.56
N ALA A 248 -16.59 17.32 -7.46
CA ALA A 248 -17.97 17.81 -7.40
C ALA A 248 -18.02 19.33 -7.60
#